data_AF-A0A812VD66-F1
#
_entry.id   AF-A0A812VD66-F1
#
_cell.length_a   1.000
_cell.length_b   1.000
_cell.length_c   1.000
_cell.angle_alpha   90.00
_cell.angle_beta   90.00
_cell.angle_gamma   90.00
#
_symmetry.space_group_name_H-M   'P 1'
#
loop_
_entity.id
_entity.type
_entity.pdbx_description
1 polymer ?
#
loop_
_entity_poly.entity_id
_entity_poly.type
_entity_poly.pdbx_seq_one_letter_code
_entity_poly.pdbx_strand_id
1 'polypeptide(L)'
;MLRSYVTLVVFALLRIVTAIFLKETLANAANDAELQIDESKRTSQMYQSKLKDVFHTMDGDDSGSVSYQEFIEHLDHPIIKRYMALLDIHVHDVRNLFDILDDGDGKITVQEFCSGVMNVRGSARALDIM
;
A
#
# COMPACT_ATOMS: atom_id res chain seq x y z
N MET A 1 -34.65 -47.39 -27.67
CA MET A 1 -35.05 -45.97 -27.85
C MET A 1 -35.19 -45.24 -26.51
N LEU A 2 -36.02 -45.70 -25.58
CA LEU A 2 -36.23 -45.01 -24.28
C LEU A 2 -34.96 -44.89 -23.43
N ARG A 3 -34.14 -45.96 -23.34
CA ARG A 3 -32.89 -45.95 -22.57
C ARG A 3 -31.88 -44.93 -23.10
N SER A 4 -31.73 -44.85 -24.42
CA SER A 4 -30.83 -43.90 -25.09
C SER A 4 -31.26 -42.45 -24.85
N TYR A 5 -32.58 -42.20 -24.90
CA TYR A 5 -33.16 -40.89 -24.61
C TYR A 5 -32.89 -40.47 -23.16
N VAL A 6 -33.12 -41.36 -22.20
CA VAL A 6 -32.87 -41.09 -20.77
C VAL A 6 -31.38 -40.78 -20.53
N THR A 7 -30.46 -41.55 -21.12
CA THR A 7 -29.01 -41.29 -20.98
C THR A 7 -28.61 -39.92 -21.54
N LEU A 8 -29.15 -39.52 -22.70
CA LEU A 8 -28.86 -38.21 -23.29
C LEU A 8 -29.41 -37.06 -22.45
N VAL A 9 -30.62 -37.19 -21.92
CA VAL A 9 -31.23 -36.17 -21.05
C VAL A 9 -30.45 -36.03 -19.74
N VAL A 10 -30.08 -37.15 -19.10
CA VAL A 10 -29.27 -37.13 -17.87
C VAL A 10 -27.89 -36.54 -18.13
N PHE A 11 -27.25 -36.87 -19.25
CA PHE A 11 -25.97 -36.27 -19.63
C PHE A 11 -26.10 -34.76 -19.84
N ALA A 12 -27.15 -34.30 -20.53
CA ALA A 12 -27.42 -32.88 -20.72
C ALA A 12 -27.62 -32.15 -19.39
N LEU A 13 -28.40 -32.73 -18.46
CA LEU A 13 -28.62 -32.17 -17.13
C LEU A 13 -27.32 -32.07 -16.32
N LEU A 14 -26.48 -33.11 -16.34
CA LEU A 14 -25.17 -33.08 -15.67
C LEU A 14 -24.26 -31.98 -16.21
N ARG A 15 -24.25 -31.76 -17.53
CA ARG A 15 -23.45 -30.70 -18.16
C ARG A 15 -23.97 -29.31 -17.79
N ILE A 16 -25.28 -29.12 -17.72
CA ILE A 16 -25.90 -27.86 -17.28
C ILE A 16 -25.50 -27.56 -15.82
N VAL A 17 -25.64 -28.54 -14.93
CA VAL A 17 -25.29 -28.38 -13.51
C VAL A 17 -23.80 -28.05 -13.36
N THR A 18 -22.92 -28.77 -14.07
CA THR A 18 -21.48 -28.49 -14.06
C THR A 18 -21.16 -27.08 -14.54
N ALA A 19 -21.84 -26.60 -15.59
CA ALA A 19 -21.64 -25.26 -16.13
C ALA A 19 -22.08 -24.16 -15.13
N ILE A 20 -23.17 -24.37 -14.39
CA ILE A 20 -23.63 -23.44 -13.36
C ILE A 20 -22.61 -23.34 -12.23
N PHE A 21 -22.15 -24.48 -11.70
CA PHE A 21 -21.13 -24.48 -10.64
C PHE A 21 -19.81 -23.86 -11.11
N LEU A 22 -19.36 -24.16 -12.34
CA LEU A 22 -18.17 -23.54 -12.90
C LEU A 22 -18.31 -22.01 -12.99
N LYS A 23 -19.49 -21.51 -13.39
CA LYS A 23 -19.79 -20.08 -13.46
C LYS A 23 -19.70 -19.42 -12.08
N GLU A 24 -20.29 -20.01 -11.05
CA GLU A 24 -20.23 -19.50 -9.68
C GLU A 24 -18.79 -19.50 -9.15
N THR A 25 -18.05 -20.59 -9.38
CA THR A 25 -16.66 -20.71 -8.92
C THR A 25 -15.76 -19.65 -9.57
N LEU A 26 -15.92 -19.42 -10.88
CA LEU A 26 -15.18 -18.37 -11.61
C LEU A 26 -15.60 -16.96 -11.19
N ALA A 27 -16.90 -16.73 -10.94
CA ALA A 27 -17.40 -15.43 -10.49
C ALA A 27 -16.90 -15.06 -9.09
N ASN A 28 -16.84 -16.02 -8.17
CA ASN A 28 -16.30 -15.79 -6.84
C ASN A 28 -14.80 -15.51 -6.88
N ALA A 29 -14.03 -16.30 -7.66
CA ALA A 29 -12.59 -16.07 -7.83
C ALA A 29 -12.28 -14.69 -8.44
N ALA A 30 -13.11 -14.21 -9.37
CA ALA A 30 -12.97 -12.88 -9.96
C ALA A 30 -13.26 -11.75 -8.95
N ASN A 31 -14.32 -11.90 -8.15
CA ASN A 31 -14.65 -10.93 -7.10
C ASN A 31 -13.57 -10.85 -6.02
N ASP A 32 -13.02 -11.98 -5.57
CA ASP A 32 -11.96 -11.98 -4.55
C ASP A 32 -10.70 -11.25 -5.02
N ALA A 33 -10.32 -11.45 -6.29
CA ALA A 33 -9.18 -10.75 -6.89
C ALA A 33 -9.43 -9.25 -7.02
N GLU A 34 -10.63 -8.83 -7.43
CA GLU A 34 -10.98 -7.42 -7.58
C GLU A 34 -11.09 -6.70 -6.22
N LEU A 35 -11.68 -7.36 -5.21
CA LEU A 35 -11.75 -6.84 -3.84
C LEU A 35 -10.36 -6.62 -3.23
N GLN A 36 -9.43 -7.55 -3.41
CA GLN A 36 -8.04 -7.38 -2.92
C GLN A 36 -7.32 -6.20 -3.61
N ILE A 37 -7.54 -5.99 -4.91
CA ILE A 37 -6.95 -4.86 -5.63
C ILE A 37 -7.51 -3.54 -5.09
N ASP A 38 -8.80 -3.47 -4.80
CA ASP A 38 -9.45 -2.24 -4.33
C ASP A 38 -9.05 -1.91 -2.89
N GLU A 39 -8.94 -2.90 -1.99
CA GLU A 39 -8.45 -2.71 -0.63
C GLU A 39 -7.00 -2.22 -0.58
N SER A 40 -6.13 -2.78 -1.42
CA SER A 40 -4.71 -2.37 -1.51
C SER A 40 -4.57 -0.92 -2.00
N LYS A 41 -5.38 -0.53 -2.99
CA LYS A 41 -5.41 0.86 -3.50
C LYS A 41 -5.90 1.84 -2.44
N ARG A 42 -7.02 1.55 -1.77
CA ARG A 42 -7.57 2.41 -0.71
C ARG A 42 -6.59 2.58 0.45
N THR A 43 -5.96 1.49 0.84
CA THR A 43 -4.93 1.49 1.88
C THR A 43 -3.76 2.39 1.49
N SER A 44 -3.24 2.24 0.27
CA SER A 44 -2.14 3.07 -0.26
C SER A 44 -2.51 4.56 -0.35
N GLN A 45 -3.73 4.88 -0.78
CA GLN A 45 -4.22 6.26 -0.83
C GLN A 45 -4.35 6.88 0.57
N MET A 46 -4.85 6.12 1.56
CA MET A 46 -4.94 6.60 2.93
C MET A 46 -3.54 6.87 3.52
N TYR A 47 -2.56 6.02 3.23
CA TYR A 47 -1.17 6.25 3.62
C TYR A 47 -0.58 7.49 2.95
N GLN A 48 -0.79 7.67 1.64
CA GLN A 48 -0.33 8.89 0.94
C GLN A 48 -0.96 10.16 1.52
N SER A 49 -2.25 10.15 1.86
CA SER A 49 -2.91 11.31 2.47
C SER A 49 -2.27 11.66 3.81
N LYS A 50 -2.07 10.66 4.68
CA LYS A 50 -1.42 10.88 5.98
C LYS A 50 0.02 11.38 5.85
N LEU A 51 0.78 10.86 4.89
CA LEU A 51 2.15 11.32 4.63
C LEU A 51 2.17 12.77 4.14
N LYS A 52 1.21 13.17 3.30
CA LYS A 52 1.05 14.58 2.90
C LYS A 52 0.70 15.49 4.08
N ASP A 53 -0.18 15.05 4.97
CA ASP A 53 -0.54 15.83 6.16
C ASP A 53 0.68 16.04 7.09
N VAL A 54 1.48 14.98 7.27
CA VAL A 54 2.75 15.06 8.03
C VAL A 54 3.74 16.00 7.35
N PHE A 55 3.89 15.89 6.03
CA PHE A 55 4.77 16.74 5.25
C PHE A 55 4.39 18.22 5.37
N HIS A 56 3.11 18.54 5.22
CA HIS A 56 2.61 19.91 5.37
C HIS A 56 2.78 20.45 6.80
N THR A 57 2.86 19.57 7.81
CA THR A 57 3.19 19.98 9.18
C THR A 57 4.68 20.29 9.36
N MET A 58 5.55 19.74 8.51
CA MET A 58 7.01 20.00 8.50
C MET A 58 7.37 21.21 7.62
N ASP A 59 6.64 21.38 6.51
CA ASP A 59 6.78 22.47 5.54
C ASP A 59 6.19 23.76 6.10
N GLY A 60 6.88 24.35 7.08
CA GLY A 60 6.42 25.54 7.78
C GLY A 60 6.40 26.81 6.93
N ASP A 61 7.15 26.81 5.82
CA ASP A 61 7.21 27.92 4.87
C ASP A 61 6.33 27.74 3.61
N ASP A 62 5.61 26.61 3.52
CA ASP A 62 4.79 26.22 2.36
C ASP A 62 5.58 26.26 1.03
N SER A 63 6.89 26.01 1.08
CA SER A 63 7.75 26.01 -0.10
C SER A 63 7.51 24.79 -0.99
N GLY A 64 6.80 23.78 -0.49
CA GLY A 64 6.60 22.48 -1.14
C GLY A 64 7.81 21.54 -0.98
N SER A 65 8.77 21.91 -0.14
CA SER A 65 10.01 21.18 0.13
C SER A 65 10.43 21.36 1.59
N VAL A 66 10.82 20.29 2.27
CA VAL A 66 11.34 20.38 3.63
C VAL A 66 12.86 20.44 3.58
N SER A 67 13.44 21.55 4.05
CA SER A 67 14.89 21.70 4.17
C SER A 67 15.44 20.89 5.36
N TYR A 68 16.74 20.65 5.38
CA TYR A 68 17.39 19.94 6.50
C TYR A 68 17.15 20.60 7.87
N GLN A 69 17.07 21.93 7.92
CA GLN A 69 16.79 22.67 9.16
C GLN A 69 15.36 22.45 9.62
N GLU A 70 14.39 22.60 8.73
CA GLU A 70 12.97 22.35 9.05
C GLU A 70 12.75 20.89 9.43
N PHE A 71 13.44 19.97 8.77
CA PHE A 71 13.39 18.56 9.10
C PHE A 71 13.83 18.32 10.54
N ILE A 72 15.00 18.82 10.96
CA ILE A 72 15.48 18.66 12.35
C ILE A 72 14.52 19.31 13.36
N GLU A 73 14.09 20.54 13.10
CA GLU A 73 13.24 21.30 14.02
C GLU A 73 11.90 20.58 14.26
N HIS A 74 11.33 20.00 13.20
CA HIS A 74 10.05 19.30 13.28
C HIS A 74 10.19 17.82 13.65
N LEU A 75 11.36 17.19 13.45
CA LEU A 75 11.57 15.80 13.85
C LEU A 75 11.63 15.62 15.36
N ASP A 76 12.06 16.65 16.10
CA ASP A 76 12.05 16.60 17.56
C ASP A 76 10.63 16.80 18.13
N HIS A 77 9.69 17.24 17.30
CA HIS A 77 8.29 17.43 17.68
C HIS A 77 7.62 16.08 18.01
N PRO A 78 6.94 15.96 19.16
CA PRO A 78 6.40 14.68 19.65
C PRO A 78 5.35 14.06 18.71
N ILE A 79 4.64 14.90 17.94
CA ILE A 79 3.67 14.42 16.93
C ILE A 79 4.40 13.71 15.79
N ILE A 80 5.51 14.26 15.32
CA ILE A 80 6.27 13.69 14.20
C ILE A 80 6.97 12.39 14.63
N LYS A 81 7.58 12.35 15.82
CA LYS A 81 8.11 11.11 16.39
C LYS A 81 7.06 10.00 16.45
N ARG A 82 5.83 10.34 16.83
CA ARG A 82 4.72 9.39 16.89
C ARG A 82 4.33 8.89 15.50
N TYR A 83 4.33 9.75 14.48
CA TYR A 83 4.09 9.34 13.10
C TYR A 83 5.22 8.48 12.54
N MET A 84 6.49 8.82 12.82
CA MET A 84 7.65 8.01 12.43
C MET A 84 7.60 6.63 13.09
N ALA A 85 7.25 6.55 14.38
CA ALA A 85 7.02 5.29 15.07
C ALA A 85 5.84 4.49 14.47
N LEU A 86 4.77 5.16 14.04
CA LEU A 86 3.64 4.52 13.35
C LEU A 86 4.02 3.97 11.97
N LEU A 87 5.04 4.55 11.35
CA LEU A 87 5.63 4.12 10.09
C LEU A 87 6.76 3.10 10.27
N ASP A 88 7.02 2.68 11.52
CA ASP A 88 8.10 1.76 11.91
C ASP A 88 9.50 2.28 11.56
N ILE A 89 9.65 3.61 11.53
CA ILE A 89 10.93 4.27 11.28
C ILE A 89 11.55 4.60 12.64
N HIS A 90 12.60 3.86 12.98
CA HIS A 90 13.40 4.14 14.16
C HIS A 90 14.36 5.31 13.89
N VAL A 91 14.00 6.47 14.45
CA VAL A 91 14.75 7.73 14.37
C VAL A 91 15.99 7.68 15.27
N HIS A 92 16.92 6.75 15.01
CA HIS A 92 18.19 6.70 15.73
C HIS A 92 19.22 7.68 15.17
N ASP A 93 19.13 8.01 13.88
CA ASP A 93 20.01 8.98 13.23
C ASP A 93 19.22 9.81 12.21
N VAL A 94 18.83 11.01 12.62
CA VAL A 94 18.03 11.96 11.84
C VAL A 94 18.71 12.34 10.54
N ARG A 95 20.04 12.50 10.59
CA ARG A 95 20.85 12.87 9.45
C ARG A 95 20.87 11.74 8.43
N ASN A 96 21.05 10.51 8.90
CA ASN A 96 21.04 9.34 8.02
C ASN A 96 19.65 9.12 7.39
N LEU A 97 18.57 9.39 8.13
CA LEU A 97 17.22 9.34 7.56
C LEU A 97 17.01 10.42 6.50
N PHE A 98 17.47 11.65 6.74
CA PHE A 98 17.39 12.72 5.75
C PHE A 98 18.16 12.34 4.47
N ASP A 99 19.38 11.84 4.61
CA ASP A 99 20.23 11.43 3.48
C ASP A 99 19.64 10.24 2.69
N ILE A 100 18.77 9.42 3.30
CA ILE A 100 18.05 8.33 2.62
C ILE A 100 16.84 8.85 1.84
N LEU A 101 16.23 9.94 2.31
CA LEU A 101 15.03 10.52 1.71
C LEU A 101 15.37 11.55 0.62
N ASP A 102 16.45 12.32 0.80
CA ASP A 102 16.98 13.32 -0.12
C ASP A 102 17.62 12.65 -1.35
N ASP A 103 17.46 13.26 -2.53
CA ASP A 103 18.09 12.82 -3.76
C ASP A 103 19.48 13.46 -3.99
N GLY A 104 19.90 14.32 -3.05
CA GLY A 104 21.18 15.02 -3.02
C GLY A 104 21.08 16.51 -3.35
N ASP A 105 19.86 17.06 -3.48
CA ASP A 105 19.62 18.49 -3.64
C ASP A 105 19.57 19.26 -2.30
N GLY A 106 19.57 18.53 -1.18
CA GLY A 106 19.56 19.09 0.18
C GLY A 106 18.15 19.47 0.66
N LYS A 107 17.11 19.03 -0.04
CA LYS A 107 15.70 19.25 0.26
C LYS A 107 14.93 17.94 0.09
N ILE A 108 13.80 17.85 0.77
CA ILE A 108 12.91 16.70 0.62
C ILE A 108 11.58 17.22 0.09
N THR A 109 11.23 16.85 -1.12
CA THR A 109 9.91 17.10 -1.69
C THR A 109 8.88 16.10 -1.15
N VAL A 110 7.59 16.41 -1.31
CA VAL A 110 6.49 15.48 -0.98
C VAL A 110 6.69 14.10 -1.65
N GLN A 111 7.19 14.08 -2.88
CA GLN A 111 7.36 12.86 -3.66
C GLN A 111 8.52 12.00 -3.13
N GLU A 112 9.64 12.63 -2.80
CA GLU A 112 10.78 11.98 -2.14
C GLU A 112 10.41 11.47 -0.76
N PHE A 113 9.71 12.27 0.05
CA PHE A 113 9.24 11.85 1.37
C PHE A 113 8.33 10.62 1.26
N CYS A 114 7.34 10.64 0.35
CA CYS A 114 6.44 9.50 0.16
C CYS A 114 7.19 8.26 -0.33
N SER A 115 8.09 8.42 -1.30
CA SER A 115 8.82 7.30 -1.93
C SER A 115 9.86 6.72 -0.98
N GLY A 116 10.61 7.56 -0.29
CA GLY A 116 11.63 7.17 0.67
C GLY A 116 11.02 6.48 1.89
N VAL A 117 9.92 7.00 2.45
CA VAL A 117 9.19 6.32 3.54
C VAL A 117 8.63 4.97 3.09
N MET A 118 8.10 4.87 1.86
CA MET A 118 7.65 3.57 1.31
C MET A 118 8.82 2.59 1.12
N ASN A 119 10.00 3.04 0.70
CA ASN A 119 11.19 2.22 0.54
C ASN A 119 11.76 1.73 1.88
N VAL A 120 11.81 2.61 2.89
CA VAL A 120 12.27 2.27 4.24
C VAL A 120 11.34 1.23 4.88
N ARG A 121 10.02 1.42 4.75
CA ARG A 121 9.02 0.45 5.24
C ARG A 121 9.04 -0.87 4.45
N GLY A 122 9.28 -0.81 3.14
CA GLY A 122 9.42 -1.98 2.27
C GLY A 122 10.63 -2.85 2.65
N SER A 123 11.75 -2.21 2.99
CA SER A 123 12.94 -2.89 3.51
C SER A 123 12.73 -3.48 4.91
N ALA A 124 11.99 -2.80 5.79
CA ALA A 124 11.64 -3.31 7.11
C ALA A 124 10.79 -4.60 7.05
N ARG A 125 9.81 -4.67 6.13
CA ARG A 125 9.03 -5.90 5.90
C ARG A 125 9.81 -7.03 5.25
N ALA A 126 10.86 -6.73 4.47
CA ALA A 126 11.70 -7.75 3.85
C ALA A 126 12.63 -8.44 4.87
N LEU A 127 12.97 -7.76 5.96
CA LEU A 127 13.84 -8.28 7.03
C LEU A 127 13.11 -9.19 8.03
N ASP A 128 11.79 -9.05 8.20
CA ASP A 128 10.97 -9.87 9.11
C ASP A 128 10.60 -11.26 8.52
N ILE A 129 11.16 -11.61 7.36
CA ILE A 129 10.94 -12.89 6.65
C ILE A 129 12.27 -13.67 6.45
N MET A 130 13.39 -13.20 7.03
CA MET A 130 14.65 -13.98 7.12
C MET A 130 14.82 -14.57 8.51
#